data_AF-A0A2E1ZR02-F1
#
_entry.id   AF-A0A2E1ZR02-F1
#
_cell.length_a   1.000
_cell.length_b   1.000
_cell.length_c   1.000
_cell.angle_alpha   90.00
_cell.angle_beta   90.00
_cell.angle_gamma   90.00
#
_symmetry.space_group_name_H-M   'P 1'
#
loop_
_entity.id
_entity.type
_entity.pdbx_description
1 polymer ?
#
loop_
_entity_poly.entity_id
_entity_poly.type
_entity_poly.pdbx_seq_one_letter_code
_entity_poly.pdbx_strand_id
1 'polypeptide(L)'
;MISRSKSWLLLTAITLLVVACSEQESSPAMPSATQAGSGTSSSDTPKGLDYAFYKESVEPIFIRYRGGFVGSDTACVACHTVQANAPLGLVPLTEANGEVFWTEAQSQENFQNVAMLVNPSAPETSRLLMAPLAPTAGGESHSGGIFWDSTNHSEYRLISEWIASGDPNAGAEPIVDVDFAFFRSCVQPIFVNPIDNAMPCTECHSGQFAVPPPENSYWTVQQSEQAFEELLSFVDPGRPDYSRFLHKPLHPDAGGDLMHNGGRRWYSKDDPERQALEAWVRGDSTGDQCPSALQFDNPPRS
;
A
#
# COMPACT_ATOMS: atom_id res chain seq x y z
N MET A 1 71.23 49.01 25.02
CA MET A 1 72.53 48.69 24.39
C MET A 1 73.03 47.36 24.96
N ILE A 2 73.17 46.36 24.07
CA ILE A 2 74.14 45.24 24.01
C ILE A 2 74.43 44.44 25.29
N SER A 3 74.10 43.14 25.27
CA SER A 3 75.05 41.98 25.23
C SER A 3 74.47 40.77 25.97
N ARG A 4 73.97 39.75 25.27
CA ARG A 4 74.61 38.44 24.99
C ARG A 4 75.16 37.69 26.21
N SER A 5 74.60 36.51 26.47
CA SER A 5 75.40 35.30 26.67
C SER A 5 74.61 34.05 26.28
N LYS A 6 75.33 33.10 25.69
CA LYS A 6 74.84 31.93 24.93
C LYS A 6 74.59 30.74 25.84
N SER A 7 73.46 30.05 25.63
CA SER A 7 73.19 28.71 26.18
C SER A 7 73.97 27.65 25.40
N TRP A 8 74.64 26.76 26.13
CA TRP A 8 75.15 25.48 25.63
C TRP A 8 74.49 24.38 26.46
N LEU A 9 73.66 23.56 25.81
CA LEU A 9 73.14 22.31 26.36
C LEU A 9 74.22 21.24 26.24
N LEU A 10 74.57 20.60 27.36
CA LEU A 10 75.22 19.28 27.36
C LEU A 10 74.18 18.24 27.78
N LEU A 11 73.86 17.33 26.84
CA LEU A 11 73.15 16.08 27.11
C LEU A 11 74.01 15.19 28.02
N THR A 12 73.42 14.74 29.12
CA THR A 12 73.91 13.58 29.87
C THR A 12 72.83 12.50 29.81
N ALA A 13 73.15 11.42 29.10
CA ALA A 13 72.34 10.21 29.06
C ALA A 13 72.60 9.41 30.34
N ILE A 14 71.54 9.20 31.14
CA ILE A 14 71.54 8.29 32.28
C ILE A 14 70.69 7.09 31.89
N THR A 15 71.35 5.96 31.65
CA THR A 15 70.75 4.64 31.50
C THR A 15 70.32 4.11 32.87
N LEU A 16 69.01 3.92 33.05
CA LEU A 16 68.42 3.20 34.18
C LEU A 16 67.84 1.88 33.67
N LEU A 17 68.46 0.77 34.06
CA LEU A 17 67.86 -0.56 33.99
C LEU A 17 66.72 -0.62 35.01
N VAL A 18 65.50 -0.91 34.53
CA VAL A 18 64.38 -1.27 35.39
C VAL A 18 64.01 -2.73 35.14
N VAL A 19 63.94 -3.43 36.25
CA VAL A 19 63.65 -4.85 36.46
C VAL A 19 62.30 -5.23 35.84
N ALA A 20 62.27 -6.33 35.10
CA ALA A 20 61.05 -6.93 34.57
C ALA A 20 60.25 -7.59 35.72
N CYS A 21 59.12 -6.98 36.08
CA CYS A 21 58.02 -7.64 36.78
C CYS A 21 56.97 -8.02 35.74
N SER A 22 56.66 -9.31 35.66
CA SER A 22 55.63 -9.87 34.79
C SER A 22 54.27 -9.59 35.40
N GLU A 23 53.52 -8.64 34.84
CA GLU A 23 52.11 -8.43 35.20
C GLU A 23 51.23 -9.16 34.19
N GLN A 24 50.47 -10.12 34.73
CA GLN A 24 49.52 -10.96 34.06
C GLN A 24 48.25 -10.14 33.79
N GLU A 25 48.01 -9.77 32.54
CA GLU A 25 46.77 -9.11 32.12
C GLU A 25 45.57 -10.05 32.32
N SER A 26 44.78 -9.78 33.35
CA SER A 26 43.42 -10.29 33.48
C SER A 26 42.48 -9.41 32.65
N SER A 27 41.96 -9.95 31.54
CA SER A 27 40.93 -9.31 30.73
C SER A 27 39.65 -9.07 31.55
N PRO A 28 38.99 -7.91 31.44
CA PRO A 28 37.68 -7.71 32.05
C PRO A 28 36.61 -8.51 31.30
N ALA A 29 35.82 -9.27 32.06
CA ALA A 29 34.63 -9.96 31.57
C ALA A 29 33.61 -8.94 31.03
N MET A 30 33.19 -9.12 29.78
CA MET A 30 32.08 -8.37 29.21
C MET A 30 30.77 -8.72 29.95
N PRO A 31 29.91 -7.75 30.28
CA PRO A 31 28.60 -8.05 30.81
C PRO A 31 27.80 -8.81 29.76
N SER A 32 27.29 -9.97 30.16
CA SER A 32 26.37 -10.78 29.36
C SER A 32 25.16 -9.93 28.99
N ALA A 33 24.91 -9.82 27.68
CA ALA A 33 23.68 -9.27 27.16
C ALA A 33 22.50 -10.05 27.76
N THR A 34 21.72 -9.36 28.57
CA THR A 34 20.39 -9.81 28.97
C THR A 34 19.60 -10.04 27.70
N GLN A 35 19.26 -11.30 27.41
CA GLN A 35 18.30 -11.62 26.36
C GLN A 35 16.99 -10.92 26.72
N ALA A 36 16.68 -9.84 26.00
CA ALA A 36 15.33 -9.34 25.89
C ALA A 36 14.47 -10.48 25.32
N GLY A 37 13.28 -10.63 25.89
CA GLY A 37 12.41 -11.77 25.69
C GLY A 37 12.24 -12.11 24.22
N SER A 38 12.29 -13.42 23.96
CA SER A 38 11.78 -14.07 22.77
C SER A 38 10.47 -13.43 22.33
N GLY A 39 10.54 -12.56 21.32
CA GLY A 39 9.38 -12.14 20.56
C GLY A 39 8.66 -13.38 20.06
N THR A 40 7.33 -13.31 20.08
CA THR A 40 6.44 -14.24 19.42
C THR A 40 7.05 -14.62 18.06
N SER A 41 7.30 -15.91 17.85
CA SER A 41 7.93 -16.42 16.64
C SER A 41 7.24 -15.84 15.41
N SER A 42 8.01 -15.17 14.55
CA SER A 42 7.55 -14.58 13.30
C SER A 42 6.83 -15.58 12.37
N SER A 43 6.89 -16.88 12.62
CA SER A 43 6.24 -17.90 11.77
C SER A 43 4.70 -17.86 11.73
N ASP A 44 4.03 -17.22 12.69
CA ASP A 44 2.55 -17.21 12.79
C ASP A 44 1.90 -15.90 12.28
N THR A 45 2.68 -14.91 11.88
CA THR A 45 2.15 -13.64 11.35
C THR A 45 2.09 -13.65 9.81
N PRO A 46 1.18 -12.87 9.20
CA PRO A 46 1.14 -12.69 7.75
C PRO A 46 2.53 -12.35 7.19
N LYS A 47 2.98 -13.16 6.23
CA LYS A 47 4.29 -13.06 5.58
C LYS A 47 5.51 -13.01 6.52
N GLY A 48 5.37 -13.53 7.74
CA GLY A 48 6.44 -13.51 8.73
C GLY A 48 6.75 -12.13 9.33
N LEU A 49 5.88 -11.14 9.13
CA LEU A 49 6.13 -9.75 9.52
C LEU A 49 6.03 -9.56 11.05
N ASP A 50 6.88 -8.70 11.61
CA ASP A 50 6.82 -8.37 13.03
C ASP A 50 5.63 -7.43 13.32
N TYR A 51 4.61 -7.95 13.99
CA TYR A 51 3.43 -7.18 14.38
C TYR A 51 3.73 -6.15 15.48
N ALA A 52 4.62 -6.45 16.43
CA ALA A 52 4.97 -5.52 17.49
C ALA A 52 5.71 -4.31 16.91
N PHE A 53 6.66 -4.56 16.02
CA PHE A 53 7.36 -3.50 15.28
C PHE A 53 6.38 -2.69 14.42
N TYR A 54 5.47 -3.35 13.70
CA TYR A 54 4.44 -2.67 12.92
C TYR A 54 3.65 -1.68 13.79
N LYS A 55 3.12 -2.15 14.92
CA LYS A 55 2.26 -1.34 15.78
C LYS A 55 3.00 -0.16 16.42
N GLU A 56 4.25 -0.37 16.82
CA GLU A 56 5.05 0.67 17.48
C GLU A 56 5.66 1.69 16.49
N SER A 57 6.05 1.25 15.31
CA SER A 57 6.90 2.04 14.40
C SER A 57 6.26 2.37 13.05
N VAL A 58 5.42 1.48 12.50
CA VAL A 58 4.81 1.65 11.17
C VAL A 58 3.41 2.27 11.26
N GLU A 59 2.53 1.68 12.07
CA GLU A 59 1.13 2.12 12.23
C GLU A 59 0.99 3.62 12.57
N PRO A 60 1.82 4.23 13.45
CA PRO A 60 1.73 5.65 13.76
C PRO A 60 1.97 6.58 12.56
N ILE A 61 2.64 6.10 11.50
CA ILE A 61 2.85 6.88 10.26
C ILE A 61 1.51 7.16 9.58
N PHE A 62 0.54 6.25 9.66
CA PHE A 62 -0.73 6.37 8.97
C PHE A 62 -1.66 7.44 9.55
N ILE A 63 -1.54 7.70 10.86
CA ILE A 63 -2.34 8.72 11.57
C ILE A 63 -1.62 10.05 11.76
N ARG A 64 -0.32 10.11 11.44
CA ARG A 64 0.51 11.30 11.63
C ARG A 64 -0.07 12.49 10.87
N TYR A 65 -0.41 13.55 11.60
CA TYR A 65 -0.79 14.83 11.00
C TYR A 65 0.41 15.47 10.31
N ARG A 66 0.21 15.93 9.06
CA ARG A 66 1.27 16.48 8.21
C ARG A 66 1.06 17.96 7.87
N GLY A 67 0.12 18.63 8.53
CA GLY A 67 -0.06 20.08 8.40
C GLY A 67 -1.21 20.52 7.50
N GLY A 68 -1.94 19.61 6.86
CA GLY A 68 -3.03 19.92 5.95
C GLY A 68 -4.10 18.83 5.86
N PHE A 69 -5.09 19.07 5.00
CA PHE A 69 -6.25 18.20 4.79
C PHE A 69 -6.30 17.59 3.38
N VAL A 70 -5.39 17.99 2.49
CA VAL A 70 -5.35 17.57 1.09
C VAL A 70 -3.90 17.36 0.64
N GLY A 71 -3.70 16.45 -0.33
CA GLY A 71 -2.38 16.15 -0.89
C GLY A 71 -1.41 15.63 0.17
N SER A 72 -0.11 15.86 -0.06
CA SER A 72 0.99 15.36 0.77
C SER A 72 0.96 15.80 2.25
N ASP A 73 0.14 16.80 2.58
CA ASP A 73 -0.01 17.33 3.93
C ASP A 73 -1.13 16.63 4.73
N THR A 74 -1.87 15.70 4.12
CA THR A 74 -2.95 14.92 4.76
C THR A 74 -2.41 13.65 5.44
N ALA A 75 -3.02 13.22 6.54
CA ALA A 75 -2.70 11.91 7.13
C ALA A 75 -3.22 10.78 6.23
N CYS A 76 -2.51 9.64 6.17
CA CYS A 76 -2.92 8.52 5.31
C CYS A 76 -4.34 8.04 5.64
N VAL A 77 -4.66 7.97 6.94
CA VAL A 77 -5.96 7.56 7.48
C VAL A 77 -7.12 8.45 7.01
N ALA A 78 -6.87 9.72 6.64
CA ALA A 78 -7.92 10.61 6.17
C ALA A 78 -8.50 10.17 4.81
N CYS A 79 -7.69 9.54 3.96
CA CYS A 79 -8.13 9.04 2.67
C CYS A 79 -8.35 7.52 2.69
N HIS A 80 -7.47 6.76 3.33
CA HIS A 80 -7.45 5.30 3.31
C HIS A 80 -8.35 4.63 4.36
N THR A 81 -9.38 5.35 4.84
CA THR A 81 -10.47 4.79 5.64
C THR A 81 -11.75 4.76 4.82
N VAL A 82 -12.60 5.79 4.88
CA VAL A 82 -13.96 5.71 4.31
C VAL A 82 -14.08 6.34 2.92
N GLN A 83 -13.09 7.12 2.48
CA GLN A 83 -13.15 7.90 1.24
C GLN A 83 -12.50 7.17 0.04
N ALA A 84 -11.42 6.47 0.30
CA ALA A 84 -10.67 5.68 -0.66
C ALA A 84 -10.07 4.48 0.06
N ASN A 85 -10.94 3.69 0.72
CA ASN A 85 -10.51 2.62 1.62
C ASN A 85 -9.55 1.66 0.93
N ALA A 86 -9.89 1.25 -0.29
CA ALA A 86 -9.11 0.29 -1.04
C ALA A 86 -7.93 0.95 -1.81
N PRO A 87 -6.72 0.38 -1.75
CA PRO A 87 -6.39 -0.97 -1.28
C PRO A 87 -5.82 -1.06 0.15
N LEU A 88 -5.48 0.07 0.80
CA LEU A 88 -4.77 0.08 2.10
C LEU A 88 -5.68 -0.34 3.26
N GLY A 89 -6.97 -0.04 3.19
CA GLY A 89 -7.99 -0.68 4.00
C GLY A 89 -7.95 -0.31 5.47
N LEU A 90 -7.56 0.91 5.86
CA LEU A 90 -7.46 1.24 7.28
C LEU A 90 -8.85 1.31 7.90
N VAL A 91 -9.04 0.67 9.05
CA VAL A 91 -10.31 0.74 9.77
C VAL A 91 -10.50 2.12 10.40
N PRO A 92 -11.74 2.60 10.61
CA PRO A 92 -11.99 3.87 11.30
C PRO A 92 -11.37 3.90 12.70
N LEU A 93 -10.83 5.06 13.07
CA LEU A 93 -10.27 5.29 14.40
C LEU A 93 -11.37 5.27 15.47
N THR A 94 -11.02 4.77 16.65
CA THR A 94 -11.85 4.87 17.86
C THR A 94 -11.61 6.22 18.52
N GLU A 95 -12.69 6.92 18.86
CA GLU A 95 -12.65 8.13 19.69
C GLU A 95 -13.24 7.82 21.07
N ALA A 96 -12.41 7.93 22.12
CA ALA A 96 -12.88 7.74 23.50
C ALA A 96 -12.14 8.68 24.44
N ASN A 97 -12.87 9.35 25.34
CA ASN A 97 -12.31 10.26 26.35
C ASN A 97 -11.44 11.40 25.76
N GLY A 98 -11.69 11.82 24.52
CA GLY A 98 -10.91 12.84 23.83
C GLY A 98 -9.61 12.33 23.19
N GLU A 99 -9.36 11.03 23.23
CA GLU A 99 -8.25 10.37 22.54
C GLU A 99 -8.74 9.69 21.25
N VAL A 100 -7.87 9.66 20.24
CA VAL A 100 -8.12 9.03 18.95
C VAL A 100 -7.07 7.95 18.72
N PHE A 101 -7.50 6.69 18.59
CA PHE A 101 -6.59 5.54 18.52
C PHE A 101 -7.22 4.34 17.80
N TRP A 102 -6.40 3.37 17.42
CA TRP A 102 -6.87 2.03 17.08
C TRP A 102 -6.79 1.11 18.30
N THR A 103 -7.87 0.35 18.54
CA THR A 103 -7.86 -0.76 19.50
C THR A 103 -6.96 -1.89 19.02
N GLU A 104 -6.60 -2.83 19.90
CA GLU A 104 -5.80 -4.00 19.52
C GLU A 104 -6.40 -4.78 18.33
N ALA A 105 -7.71 -5.00 18.35
CA ALA A 105 -8.40 -5.70 17.27
C ALA A 105 -8.32 -4.93 15.94
N GLN A 106 -8.46 -3.60 16.00
CA GLN A 106 -8.33 -2.72 14.83
C GLN A 106 -6.90 -2.69 14.28
N SER A 107 -5.89 -2.63 15.14
CA SER A 107 -4.48 -2.70 14.74
C SER A 107 -4.13 -4.04 14.08
N GLN A 108 -4.69 -5.14 14.58
CA GLN A 108 -4.51 -6.46 13.99
C GLN A 108 -5.14 -6.56 12.59
N GLU A 109 -6.32 -5.96 12.39
CA GLU A 109 -6.99 -5.88 11.09
C GLU A 109 -6.20 -4.99 10.11
N ASN A 110 -5.76 -3.81 10.55
CA ASN A 110 -4.90 -2.94 9.75
C ASN A 110 -3.59 -3.66 9.35
N PHE A 111 -2.98 -4.41 10.26
CA PHE A 111 -1.77 -5.19 9.97
C PHE A 111 -2.01 -6.25 8.89
N GLN A 112 -3.14 -6.97 8.93
CA GLN A 112 -3.53 -7.90 7.87
C GLN A 112 -3.72 -7.17 6.54
N ASN A 113 -4.36 -6.00 6.56
CA ASN A 113 -4.57 -5.19 5.36
C ASN A 113 -3.25 -4.71 4.74
N VAL A 114 -2.35 -4.19 5.58
CA VAL A 114 -1.02 -3.72 5.17
C VAL A 114 -0.14 -4.86 4.67
N ALA A 115 -0.21 -6.04 5.29
CA ALA A 115 0.58 -7.21 4.90
C ALA A 115 0.31 -7.68 3.45
N MET A 116 -0.89 -7.42 2.91
CA MET A 116 -1.19 -7.72 1.50
C MET A 116 -0.47 -6.79 0.52
N LEU A 117 -0.04 -5.60 0.97
CA LEU A 117 0.58 -4.58 0.12
C LEU A 117 2.11 -4.61 0.14
N VAL A 118 2.69 -5.60 0.81
CA VAL A 118 4.14 -5.72 0.97
C VAL A 118 4.71 -7.00 0.38
N ASN A 119 5.95 -6.91 -0.06
CA ASN A 119 6.69 -8.00 -0.67
C ASN A 119 8.04 -8.18 0.06
N PRO A 120 8.08 -8.98 1.15
CA PRO A 120 9.31 -9.30 1.87
C PRO A 120 10.47 -9.81 1.00
N SER A 121 10.20 -10.53 -0.11
CA SER A 121 11.26 -11.04 -0.99
C SER A 121 11.92 -9.95 -1.85
N ALA A 122 11.24 -8.81 -2.03
CA ALA A 122 11.73 -7.65 -2.78
C ALA A 122 11.04 -6.38 -2.25
N PRO A 123 11.45 -5.85 -1.07
CA PRO A 123 10.73 -4.80 -0.35
C PRO A 123 10.37 -3.59 -1.20
N GLU A 124 11.28 -3.13 -2.06
CA GLU A 124 11.10 -1.97 -2.96
C GLU A 124 9.96 -2.12 -3.97
N THR A 125 9.52 -3.35 -4.25
CA THR A 125 8.37 -3.63 -5.13
C THR A 125 7.03 -3.62 -4.39
N SER A 126 7.05 -3.34 -3.08
CA SER A 126 5.84 -3.26 -2.26
C SER A 126 5.01 -2.04 -2.64
N ARG A 127 3.72 -2.24 -2.92
CA ARG A 127 2.79 -1.13 -3.21
C ARG A 127 2.70 -0.12 -2.07
N LEU A 128 2.84 -0.59 -0.82
CA LEU A 128 2.94 0.28 0.36
C LEU A 128 4.10 1.29 0.27
N LEU A 129 5.20 0.90 -0.40
CA LEU A 129 6.36 1.76 -0.62
C LEU A 129 6.24 2.60 -1.90
N MET A 130 5.78 1.99 -3.00
CA MET A 130 5.77 2.64 -4.32
C MET A 130 4.70 3.73 -4.45
N ALA A 131 3.49 3.50 -3.93
CA ALA A 131 2.38 4.43 -4.13
C ALA A 131 2.67 5.86 -3.59
N PRO A 132 3.09 6.05 -2.33
CA PRO A 132 3.37 7.39 -1.80
C PRO A 132 4.78 7.94 -2.14
N LEU A 133 5.62 7.19 -2.89
CA LEU A 133 6.96 7.61 -3.30
C LEU A 133 6.89 8.48 -4.57
N ALA A 134 7.78 9.47 -4.70
CA ALA A 134 7.85 10.32 -5.88
C ALA A 134 8.11 9.50 -7.16
N PRO A 135 7.43 9.80 -8.29
CA PRO A 135 7.71 9.13 -9.56
C PRO A 135 9.17 9.25 -10.01
N THR A 136 9.82 10.37 -9.72
CA THR A 136 11.25 10.59 -9.99
C THR A 136 12.19 9.68 -9.19
N ALA A 137 11.69 9.07 -8.12
CA ALA A 137 12.40 8.10 -7.29
C ALA A 137 11.93 6.65 -7.56
N GLY A 138 11.11 6.43 -8.60
CA GLY A 138 10.58 5.10 -8.96
C GLY A 138 9.22 4.76 -8.33
N GLY A 139 8.53 5.74 -7.74
CA GLY A 139 7.17 5.55 -7.21
C GLY A 139 6.07 5.65 -8.27
N GLU A 140 4.83 5.47 -7.83
CA GLU A 140 3.62 5.44 -8.67
C GLU A 140 2.79 6.72 -8.53
N SER A 141 1.75 6.85 -9.37
CA SER A 141 0.76 7.91 -9.21
C SER A 141 -0.14 7.64 -8.01
N HIS A 142 -0.20 8.59 -7.06
CA HIS A 142 -1.04 8.48 -5.87
C HIS A 142 -1.87 9.76 -5.67
N SER A 143 -3.19 9.61 -5.70
CA SER A 143 -4.13 10.73 -5.56
C SER A 143 -4.07 11.42 -4.20
N GLY A 144 -3.59 10.72 -3.17
CA GLY A 144 -3.37 11.27 -1.83
C GLY A 144 -2.11 12.14 -1.74
N GLY A 145 -1.31 12.26 -2.81
CA GLY A 145 -0.07 13.02 -2.83
C GLY A 145 1.17 12.15 -2.61
N ILE A 146 2.33 12.80 -2.74
CA ILE A 146 3.65 12.18 -2.60
C ILE A 146 4.19 12.49 -1.20
N PHE A 147 4.48 11.45 -0.42
CA PHE A 147 4.92 11.60 0.96
C PHE A 147 6.43 11.44 1.11
N TRP A 148 7.08 10.74 0.16
CA TRP A 148 8.52 10.53 0.17
C TRP A 148 9.11 10.97 -1.16
N ASP A 149 10.07 11.87 -1.11
CA ASP A 149 10.78 12.39 -2.29
C ASP A 149 11.87 11.42 -2.80
N SER A 150 12.30 10.50 -1.95
CA SER A 150 13.41 9.58 -2.19
C SER A 150 13.31 8.34 -1.31
N THR A 151 14.01 7.28 -1.72
CA THR A 151 14.18 6.04 -0.94
C THR A 151 15.05 6.22 0.31
N ASN A 152 15.68 7.40 0.48
CA ASN A 152 16.43 7.76 1.68
C ASN A 152 15.56 8.42 2.75
N HIS A 153 14.30 8.73 2.45
CA HIS A 153 13.37 9.29 3.42
C HIS A 153 13.26 8.36 4.65
N SER A 154 13.25 8.92 5.85
CA SER A 154 13.31 8.15 7.09
C SER A 154 12.14 7.17 7.25
N GLU A 155 10.92 7.61 6.94
CA GLU A 155 9.72 6.75 6.95
C GLU A 155 9.79 5.64 5.90
N TYR A 156 10.28 5.94 4.68
CA TYR A 156 10.45 4.95 3.63
C TYR A 156 11.38 3.83 4.11
N ARG A 157 12.53 4.22 4.67
CA ARG A 157 13.53 3.26 5.19
C ARG A 157 12.99 2.43 6.34
N LEU A 158 12.29 3.05 7.28
CA LEU A 158 11.68 2.34 8.42
C LEU A 158 10.71 1.25 7.95
N ILE A 159 9.82 1.59 7.01
CA ILE A 159 8.85 0.64 6.46
C ILE A 159 9.58 -0.42 5.63
N SER A 160 10.57 -0.04 4.82
CA SER A 160 11.37 -0.97 4.02
C SER A 160 12.15 -1.97 4.88
N GLU A 161 12.72 -1.53 6.00
CA GLU A 161 13.44 -2.37 6.96
C GLU A 161 12.48 -3.36 7.65
N TRP A 162 11.27 -2.91 8.02
CA TRP A 162 10.22 -3.80 8.53
C TRP A 162 9.79 -4.86 7.50
N ILE A 163 9.56 -4.47 6.23
CA ILE A 163 9.19 -5.42 5.17
C ILE A 163 10.31 -6.45 4.94
N ALA A 164 11.56 -6.00 4.90
CA ALA A 164 12.73 -6.87 4.73
C ALA A 164 12.94 -7.86 5.90
N SER A 165 12.35 -7.60 7.06
CA SER A 165 12.41 -8.51 8.21
C SER A 165 11.44 -9.70 8.12
N GLY A 166 10.49 -9.65 7.18
CA GLY A 166 9.53 -10.73 6.94
C GLY A 166 10.17 -12.00 6.36
N ASP A 167 9.34 -13.03 6.14
CA ASP A 167 9.79 -14.27 5.50
C ASP A 167 10.23 -13.97 4.05
N PRO A 168 11.51 -14.17 3.69
CA PRO A 168 12.01 -13.88 2.35
C PRO A 168 11.38 -14.77 1.26
N ASN A 169 10.67 -15.83 1.63
CA ASN A 169 9.93 -16.69 0.70
C ASN A 169 8.47 -16.25 0.55
N ALA A 170 7.97 -15.37 1.41
CA ALA A 170 6.62 -14.82 1.34
C ALA A 170 6.57 -13.61 0.41
N GLY A 171 6.74 -13.86 -0.89
CA GLY A 171 6.77 -12.82 -1.92
C GLY A 171 5.44 -12.06 -2.12
N ALA A 172 5.37 -11.28 -3.20
CA ALA A 172 4.10 -10.73 -3.68
C ALA A 172 3.09 -11.85 -3.93
N GLU A 173 1.80 -11.56 -3.73
CA GLU A 173 0.76 -12.52 -4.14
C GLU A 173 0.85 -12.77 -5.65
N PRO A 174 0.52 -13.99 -6.12
CA PRO A 174 0.51 -14.29 -7.54
C PRO A 174 -0.35 -13.29 -8.32
N ILE A 175 0.18 -12.81 -9.46
CA ILE A 175 -0.57 -11.92 -10.34
C ILE A 175 -1.71 -12.73 -10.95
N VAL A 176 -2.94 -12.27 -10.71
CA VAL A 176 -4.13 -12.75 -11.41
C VAL A 176 -4.30 -11.92 -12.68
N ASP A 177 -4.35 -12.59 -13.83
CA ASP A 177 -4.69 -11.94 -15.09
C ASP A 177 -6.21 -11.98 -15.27
N VAL A 178 -6.85 -10.81 -15.19
CA VAL A 178 -8.29 -10.70 -15.49
C VAL A 178 -8.51 -10.76 -17.01
N ASP A 179 -9.53 -11.48 -17.46
CA ASP A 179 -9.68 -11.83 -18.87
C ASP A 179 -10.24 -10.66 -19.72
N PHE A 180 -9.53 -10.30 -20.79
CA PHE A 180 -9.93 -9.23 -21.71
C PHE A 180 -11.18 -9.57 -22.53
N ALA A 181 -11.34 -10.84 -22.94
CA ALA A 181 -12.52 -11.25 -23.70
C ALA A 181 -13.79 -11.10 -22.86
N PHE A 182 -13.72 -11.47 -21.58
CA PHE A 182 -14.78 -11.28 -20.60
C PHE A 182 -15.01 -9.81 -20.29
N PHE A 183 -13.94 -9.02 -20.14
CA PHE A 183 -14.06 -7.57 -19.98
C PHE A 183 -14.89 -6.97 -21.12
N ARG A 184 -14.46 -7.19 -22.36
CA ARG A 184 -15.09 -6.58 -23.53
C ARG A 184 -16.52 -7.05 -23.69
N SER A 185 -16.81 -8.31 -23.40
CA SER A 185 -18.13 -8.90 -23.63
C SER A 185 -19.10 -8.58 -22.49
N CYS A 186 -18.66 -8.63 -21.24
CA CYS A 186 -19.56 -8.71 -20.09
C CYS A 186 -19.38 -7.56 -19.09
N VAL A 187 -18.18 -6.98 -19.00
CA VAL A 187 -17.90 -5.88 -18.05
C VAL A 187 -18.12 -4.52 -18.71
N GLN A 188 -17.53 -4.29 -19.88
CA GLN A 188 -17.54 -2.99 -20.57
C GLN A 188 -18.95 -2.43 -20.82
N PRO A 189 -19.98 -3.24 -21.17
CA PRO A 189 -21.35 -2.73 -21.31
C PRO A 189 -21.90 -2.02 -20.07
N ILE A 190 -21.46 -2.40 -18.87
CA ILE A 190 -21.89 -1.77 -17.62
C ILE A 190 -21.71 -0.24 -17.66
N PHE A 191 -20.67 0.22 -18.36
CA PHE A 191 -20.30 1.63 -18.38
C PHE A 191 -21.36 2.55 -18.97
N VAL A 192 -22.18 2.04 -19.90
CA VAL A 192 -23.24 2.80 -20.58
C VAL A 192 -24.64 2.41 -20.14
N ASN A 193 -24.79 1.33 -19.36
CA ASN A 193 -26.11 0.87 -18.91
C ASN A 193 -26.43 1.46 -17.53
N PRO A 194 -27.32 2.46 -17.44
CA PRO A 194 -27.72 3.02 -16.16
C PRO A 194 -28.52 2.00 -15.35
N ILE A 195 -28.65 2.28 -14.06
CA ILE A 195 -29.65 1.63 -13.21
C ILE A 195 -30.48 2.71 -12.52
N ASP A 196 -31.59 2.31 -11.89
CA ASP A 196 -32.43 3.22 -11.13
C ASP A 196 -31.61 3.99 -10.08
N ASN A 197 -31.67 5.32 -10.15
CA ASN A 197 -30.96 6.26 -9.26
C ASN A 197 -29.43 6.27 -9.36
N ALA A 198 -28.84 5.75 -10.45
CA ALA A 198 -27.41 5.92 -10.73
C ALA A 198 -27.17 6.27 -12.20
N MET A 199 -26.25 7.21 -12.43
CA MET A 199 -25.81 7.58 -13.78
C MET A 199 -24.90 6.47 -14.35
N PRO A 200 -24.88 6.27 -15.68
CA PRO A 200 -23.90 5.38 -16.29
C PRO A 200 -22.48 5.92 -16.05
N CYS A 201 -21.49 5.02 -15.97
CA CYS A 201 -20.11 5.38 -15.69
C CYS A 201 -19.57 6.42 -16.69
N THR A 202 -20.01 6.35 -17.95
CA THR A 202 -19.59 7.28 -19.02
C THR A 202 -19.89 8.75 -18.73
N GLU A 203 -20.90 9.07 -17.90
CA GLU A 203 -21.23 10.47 -17.57
C GLU A 203 -20.12 11.16 -16.77
N CYS A 204 -19.31 10.39 -16.02
CA CYS A 204 -18.24 10.94 -15.16
C CYS A 204 -16.85 10.44 -15.54
N HIS A 205 -16.73 9.23 -16.11
CA HIS A 205 -15.47 8.54 -16.39
C HIS A 205 -15.16 8.42 -17.90
N SER A 206 -15.81 9.20 -18.76
CA SER A 206 -15.58 9.17 -20.22
C SER A 206 -14.20 9.65 -20.66
N GLY A 207 -13.51 10.43 -19.83
CA GLY A 207 -12.09 10.79 -20.02
C GLY A 207 -11.11 9.80 -19.40
N GLN A 208 -11.62 8.64 -18.95
CA GLN A 208 -10.87 7.55 -18.35
C GLN A 208 -11.39 6.22 -18.96
N PHE A 209 -11.39 5.15 -18.18
CA PHE A 209 -11.77 3.80 -18.59
C PHE A 209 -13.17 3.66 -19.21
N ALA A 210 -14.09 4.60 -18.98
CA ALA A 210 -15.48 4.51 -19.45
C ALA A 210 -15.70 5.30 -20.76
N VAL A 211 -14.83 5.11 -21.75
CA VAL A 211 -15.01 5.71 -23.09
C VAL A 211 -16.37 5.29 -23.66
N PRO A 212 -17.21 6.21 -24.17
CA PRO A 212 -18.48 5.84 -24.80
C PRO A 212 -18.25 5.13 -26.14
N PRO A 213 -19.12 4.18 -26.52
CA PRO A 213 -19.08 3.57 -27.84
C PRO A 213 -19.53 4.59 -28.90
N PRO A 214 -19.20 4.37 -30.18
CA PRO A 214 -19.81 5.13 -31.26
C PRO A 214 -21.34 4.95 -31.29
N GLU A 215 -22.03 5.92 -31.88
CA GLU A 215 -23.49 5.90 -31.96
C GLU A 215 -23.99 4.63 -32.67
N ASN A 216 -24.93 3.93 -32.03
CA ASN A 216 -25.55 2.70 -32.53
C ASN A 216 -24.55 1.56 -32.88
N SER A 217 -23.39 1.51 -32.23
CA SER A 217 -22.42 0.43 -32.43
C SER A 217 -21.80 -0.06 -31.12
N TYR A 218 -21.17 -1.23 -31.18
CA TYR A 218 -20.27 -1.67 -30.11
C TYR A 218 -18.94 -0.90 -30.16
N TRP A 219 -18.15 -0.97 -29.08
CA TRP A 219 -16.77 -0.48 -29.08
C TRP A 219 -15.91 -1.23 -30.08
N THR A 220 -14.97 -0.51 -30.70
CA THR A 220 -13.88 -1.14 -31.46
C THR A 220 -12.97 -1.94 -30.52
N VAL A 221 -12.17 -2.85 -31.08
CA VAL A 221 -11.16 -3.60 -30.31
C VAL A 221 -10.24 -2.62 -29.57
N GLN A 222 -9.72 -1.63 -30.30
CA GLN A 222 -8.80 -0.63 -29.77
C GLN A 222 -9.40 0.20 -28.63
N GLN A 223 -10.67 0.64 -28.75
CA GLN A 223 -11.35 1.34 -27.65
C GLN A 223 -11.50 0.45 -26.41
N SER A 224 -11.72 -0.84 -26.62
CA SER A 224 -11.85 -1.81 -25.52
C SER A 224 -10.51 -2.08 -24.86
N GLU A 225 -9.42 -2.22 -25.62
CA GLU A 225 -8.05 -2.39 -25.10
C GLU A 225 -7.64 -1.19 -24.24
N GLN A 226 -7.84 0.03 -24.75
CA GLN A 226 -7.54 1.25 -23.98
C GLN A 226 -8.36 1.32 -22.69
N ALA A 227 -9.67 1.10 -22.78
CA ALA A 227 -10.56 1.09 -21.61
C ALA A 227 -10.14 0.04 -20.59
N PHE A 228 -9.71 -1.13 -21.04
CA PHE A 228 -9.23 -2.21 -20.20
C PHE A 228 -7.96 -1.82 -19.46
N GLU A 229 -6.94 -1.33 -20.17
CA GLU A 229 -5.68 -0.86 -19.57
C GLU A 229 -5.90 0.22 -18.51
N GLU A 230 -6.78 1.19 -18.80
CA GLU A 230 -7.12 2.26 -17.84
C GLU A 230 -7.92 1.72 -16.64
N LEU A 231 -8.85 0.78 -16.86
CA LEU A 231 -9.63 0.17 -15.78
C LEU A 231 -8.75 -0.59 -14.80
N LEU A 232 -7.68 -1.26 -15.27
CA LEU A 232 -6.78 -2.04 -14.42
C LEU A 232 -6.13 -1.20 -13.31
N SER A 233 -6.03 0.13 -13.47
CA SER A 233 -5.60 1.04 -12.39
C SER A 233 -6.60 1.15 -11.21
N PHE A 234 -7.80 0.61 -11.37
CA PHE A 234 -8.89 0.57 -10.39
C PHE A 234 -9.26 -0.85 -9.96
N VAL A 235 -8.64 -1.87 -10.54
CA VAL A 235 -8.83 -3.28 -10.21
C VAL A 235 -7.59 -3.75 -9.45
N ASP A 236 -7.82 -4.50 -8.38
CA ASP A 236 -6.80 -5.27 -7.66
C ASP A 236 -7.07 -6.74 -7.99
N PRO A 237 -6.43 -7.32 -9.02
CA PRO A 237 -6.71 -8.67 -9.48
C PRO A 237 -6.56 -9.70 -8.35
N GLY A 238 -7.50 -10.65 -8.28
CA GLY A 238 -7.62 -11.60 -7.17
C GLY A 238 -8.34 -11.05 -5.94
N ARG A 239 -8.46 -9.71 -5.81
CA ARG A 239 -8.87 -9.03 -4.58
C ARG A 239 -10.06 -8.08 -4.83
N PRO A 240 -11.27 -8.60 -5.04
CA PRO A 240 -12.44 -7.80 -5.41
C PRO A 240 -12.83 -6.76 -4.35
N ASP A 241 -12.73 -7.09 -3.07
CA ASP A 241 -13.06 -6.16 -1.97
C ASP A 241 -12.08 -4.97 -1.89
N TYR A 242 -10.88 -5.11 -2.48
CA TYR A 242 -9.84 -4.08 -2.56
C TYR A 242 -9.75 -3.45 -3.97
N SER A 243 -10.69 -3.77 -4.87
CA SER A 243 -10.80 -3.14 -6.18
C SER A 243 -11.69 -1.90 -6.09
N ARG A 244 -11.12 -0.72 -6.35
CA ARG A 244 -11.89 0.55 -6.38
C ARG A 244 -13.06 0.50 -7.36
N PHE A 245 -12.92 -0.26 -8.45
CA PHE A 245 -13.98 -0.52 -9.42
C PHE A 245 -15.25 -1.11 -8.78
N LEU A 246 -15.10 -2.00 -7.79
CA LEU A 246 -16.22 -2.65 -7.09
C LEU A 246 -16.61 -1.93 -5.79
N HIS A 247 -15.69 -1.18 -5.20
CA HIS A 247 -15.89 -0.52 -3.92
C HIS A 247 -16.55 0.86 -4.03
N LYS A 248 -16.21 1.65 -5.05
CA LYS A 248 -16.75 3.01 -5.22
C LYS A 248 -18.26 3.05 -5.50
N PRO A 249 -18.80 2.23 -6.43
CA PRO A 249 -20.23 2.22 -6.70
C PRO A 249 -21.07 1.45 -5.66
N LEU A 250 -20.44 0.74 -4.71
CA LEU A 250 -21.13 0.01 -3.63
C LEU A 250 -21.66 0.98 -2.57
N HIS A 251 -22.85 0.68 -2.03
CA HIS A 251 -23.46 1.47 -0.96
C HIS A 251 -22.63 1.37 0.34
N PRO A 252 -22.50 2.47 1.13
CA PRO A 252 -21.74 2.46 2.39
C PRO A 252 -22.19 1.39 3.40
N ASP A 253 -23.50 1.13 3.50
CA ASP A 253 -24.03 0.08 4.40
C ASP A 253 -23.58 -1.34 4.03
N ALA A 254 -23.14 -1.56 2.78
CA ALA A 254 -22.54 -2.81 2.33
C ALA A 254 -21.01 -2.78 2.34
N GLY A 255 -20.42 -1.73 2.92
CA GLY A 255 -18.98 -1.53 3.03
C GLY A 255 -18.33 -0.86 1.81
N GLY A 256 -19.06 -0.04 1.03
CA GLY A 256 -18.49 0.81 -0.03
C GLY A 256 -18.06 2.20 0.44
N ASP A 257 -17.47 2.99 -0.47
CA ASP A 257 -16.97 4.35 -0.16
C ASP A 257 -18.12 5.32 0.16
N LEU A 258 -17.91 6.23 1.11
CA LEU A 258 -18.92 7.25 1.48
C LEU A 258 -19.31 8.16 0.32
N MET A 259 -18.41 8.43 -0.62
CA MET A 259 -18.62 9.41 -1.69
C MET A 259 -18.41 8.78 -3.07
N HIS A 260 -19.44 8.88 -3.92
CA HIS A 260 -19.36 8.58 -5.34
C HIS A 260 -20.43 9.38 -6.11
N ASN A 261 -20.01 10.36 -6.92
CA ASN A 261 -20.91 11.33 -7.54
C ASN A 261 -21.88 10.71 -8.56
N GLY A 262 -21.57 9.52 -9.10
CA GLY A 262 -22.42 8.80 -10.06
C GLY A 262 -23.63 8.08 -9.44
N GLY A 263 -23.79 8.12 -8.12
CA GLY A 263 -24.79 7.33 -7.40
C GLY A 263 -24.27 5.95 -6.99
N ARG A 264 -25.17 5.07 -6.54
CA ARG A 264 -24.84 3.71 -6.07
C ARG A 264 -25.37 2.68 -7.04
N ARG A 265 -24.46 1.85 -7.54
CA ARG A 265 -24.80 0.75 -8.44
C ARG A 265 -25.27 -0.48 -7.67
N TRP A 266 -24.62 -0.77 -6.55
CA TRP A 266 -24.94 -1.95 -5.74
C TRP A 266 -25.27 -1.56 -4.31
N TYR A 267 -26.33 -2.14 -3.76
CA TYR A 267 -26.75 -1.92 -2.37
C TYR A 267 -26.37 -3.07 -1.44
N SER A 268 -25.85 -4.17 -1.99
CA SER A 268 -25.36 -5.32 -1.25
C SER A 268 -24.14 -5.92 -1.95
N LYS A 269 -23.27 -6.59 -1.19
CA LYS A 269 -22.22 -7.43 -1.76
C LYS A 269 -22.79 -8.64 -2.53
N ASP A 270 -24.00 -9.05 -2.17
CA ASP A 270 -24.73 -10.16 -2.80
C ASP A 270 -25.49 -9.76 -4.07
N ASP A 271 -25.34 -8.52 -4.54
CA ASP A 271 -25.92 -8.11 -5.81
C ASP A 271 -25.39 -9.01 -6.94
N PRO A 272 -26.26 -9.65 -7.75
CA PRO A 272 -25.82 -10.60 -8.78
C PRO A 272 -24.87 -10.01 -9.81
N GLU A 273 -25.04 -8.74 -10.16
CA GLU A 273 -24.17 -8.05 -11.10
C GLU A 273 -22.78 -7.86 -10.48
N ARG A 274 -22.74 -7.43 -9.22
CA ARG A 274 -21.49 -7.28 -8.47
C ARG A 274 -20.76 -8.60 -8.30
N GLN A 275 -21.45 -9.67 -7.89
CA GLN A 275 -20.84 -11.00 -7.72
C GLN A 275 -20.23 -11.53 -9.03
N ALA A 276 -20.89 -11.30 -10.17
CA ALA A 276 -20.34 -11.66 -11.47
C ALA A 276 -19.04 -10.89 -11.79
N LEU A 277 -18.98 -9.60 -11.44
CA LEU A 277 -17.75 -8.82 -11.57
C LEU A 277 -16.66 -9.25 -10.60
N GLU A 278 -17.01 -9.63 -9.37
CA GLU A 278 -16.03 -10.16 -8.43
C GLU A 278 -15.40 -11.46 -8.95
N ALA A 279 -16.20 -12.34 -9.54
CA ALA A 279 -15.70 -13.58 -10.16
C ALA A 279 -14.71 -13.27 -11.30
N TRP A 280 -14.99 -12.25 -12.10
CA TRP A 280 -14.03 -11.77 -13.09
C TRP A 280 -12.75 -11.20 -12.47
N VAL A 281 -12.85 -10.37 -11.43
CA VAL A 281 -11.68 -9.83 -10.71
C VAL A 281 -10.85 -10.94 -10.06
N ARG A 282 -11.49 -12.02 -9.58
CA ARG A 282 -10.79 -13.21 -9.06
C ARG A 282 -10.11 -14.05 -10.14
N GLY A 283 -10.39 -13.80 -11.42
CA GLY A 283 -9.91 -14.61 -12.55
C GLY A 283 -10.76 -15.85 -12.84
N ASP A 284 -11.90 -16.01 -12.16
CA ASP A 284 -12.78 -17.17 -12.30
C ASP A 284 -13.66 -17.11 -13.57
N SER A 285 -13.85 -15.92 -14.14
CA SER A 285 -14.69 -15.69 -15.31
C SER A 285 -13.86 -15.29 -16.54
N THR A 286 -14.02 -16.04 -17.64
CA THR A 286 -13.24 -15.90 -18.87
C THR A 286 -14.13 -16.09 -20.11
N GLY A 287 -13.67 -15.61 -21.26
CA GLY A 287 -14.37 -15.76 -22.54
C GLY A 287 -15.54 -14.80 -22.71
N ASP A 288 -16.43 -15.09 -23.67
CA ASP A 288 -17.50 -14.17 -24.09
C ASP A 288 -18.90 -14.52 -23.56
N GLN A 289 -18.99 -15.57 -22.73
CA GLN A 289 -20.25 -16.06 -22.17
C GLN A 289 -20.62 -15.28 -20.90
N CYS A 290 -21.48 -14.29 -21.06
CA CYS A 290 -21.88 -13.43 -19.95
C CYS A 290 -22.91 -14.10 -19.04
N PRO A 291 -22.73 -14.06 -17.71
CA PRO A 291 -23.79 -14.45 -16.77
C PRO A 291 -24.99 -13.53 -16.96
N SER A 292 -26.18 -14.00 -16.59
CA SER A 292 -27.44 -13.28 -16.78
C SER A 292 -27.44 -11.86 -16.22
N ALA A 293 -26.78 -11.64 -15.08
CA ALA A 293 -26.64 -10.31 -14.47
C ALA A 293 -25.77 -9.33 -15.28
N LEU A 294 -24.97 -9.81 -16.23
CA LEU A 294 -24.09 -9.02 -17.11
C LEU A 294 -24.57 -9.03 -18.57
N GLN A 295 -25.82 -9.40 -18.82
CA GLN A 295 -26.41 -9.36 -20.15
C GLN A 295 -27.16 -8.05 -20.33
N PHE A 296 -26.66 -7.22 -21.27
CA PHE A 296 -27.24 -5.93 -21.61
C PHE A 296 -27.60 -5.89 -23.09
N ASP A 297 -28.74 -5.28 -23.42
CA ASP A 297 -29.16 -5.06 -24.80
C ASP A 297 -28.37 -3.94 -25.49
N ASN A 298 -27.79 -3.03 -24.70
CA ASN A 298 -27.02 -1.86 -25.17
C ASN A 298 -25.56 -1.97 -24.71
N PRO A 299 -24.57 -1.58 -25.53
CA PRO A 299 -24.71 -1.24 -26.95
C PRO A 299 -24.96 -2.49 -27.81
N PRO A 300 -25.60 -2.34 -28.98
CA PRO A 300 -25.83 -3.46 -29.87
C PRO A 300 -24.51 -4.08 -30.30
N ARG A 301 -24.38 -5.40 -30.12
CA ARG A 301 -23.27 -6.18 -30.67
C ARG A 301 -23.54 -6.36 -32.17
N SER A 302 -22.88 -5.56 -33.01
CA SER A 302 -22.96 -5.67 -34.48
C SER A 302 -22.35 -6.96 -35.01
#